data_AF-A0AAU6Y6E6-F1
#
_entry.id   AF-A0AAU6Y6E6-F1
#
_cell.length_a   1.000
_cell.length_b   1.000
_cell.length_c   1.000
_cell.angle_alpha   90.00
_cell.angle_beta   90.00
_cell.angle_gamma   90.00
#
_symmetry.space_group_name_H-M   'P 1'
#
loop_
_entity.id
_entity.type
_entity.pdbx_description
1 polymer ?
#
loop_
_entity_poly.entity_id
_entity_poly.type
_entity_poly.pdbx_seq_one_letter_code
_entity_poly.pdbx_strand_id
1 'polypeptide(L)'
;MEDKVKKLTLRLAQLDPELYIRLQDEGRLADYLDSFYAVPDPLAEMASRFGASRYDYVAGVLEEDFLASYLLFSGCGILRYELINLTAACADDFEQHWFPGQEDSRLLRYAVIATIDTFLKGGSPDGI
;
A
#
# COMPACT_ATOMS: atom_id res chain seq x y z
N MET A 1 -5.95 -16.81 22.39
CA MET A 1 -6.81 -16.78 21.18
C MET A 1 -7.33 -15.36 20.93
N GLU A 2 -7.92 -14.70 21.93
CA GLU A 2 -8.38 -13.28 21.85
C GLU A 2 -7.33 -12.27 21.35
N ASP A 3 -6.07 -12.39 21.75
CA ASP A 3 -5.02 -11.43 21.36
C ASP A 3 -4.73 -11.47 19.84
N LYS A 4 -4.84 -12.64 19.21
CA LYS A 4 -4.64 -12.79 17.76
C LYS A 4 -5.82 -12.21 16.97
N VAL A 5 -7.06 -12.41 17.42
CA VAL A 5 -8.27 -11.83 16.79
C VAL A 5 -8.19 -10.31 16.79
N LYS A 6 -7.82 -9.72 17.93
CA LYS A 6 -7.64 -8.26 18.04
C LYS A 6 -6.58 -7.72 17.09
N LYS A 7 -5.44 -8.40 16.96
CA LYS A 7 -4.36 -8.00 16.04
C LYS A 7 -4.80 -8.05 14.57
N LEU A 8 -5.50 -9.11 14.16
CA LEU A 8 -6.02 -9.21 12.79
C LEU A 8 -7.11 -8.16 12.52
N THR A 9 -8.01 -7.95 13.49
CA THR A 9 -9.05 -6.91 13.38
C THR A 9 -8.44 -5.51 13.21
N LEU A 10 -7.46 -5.17 14.05
CA LEU A 10 -6.74 -3.89 13.95
C LEU A 10 -6.06 -3.76 12.59
N ARG A 11 -5.44 -4.83 12.10
CA ARG A 11 -4.74 -4.83 10.82
C ARG A 11 -5.70 -4.67 9.64
N LEU A 12 -6.90 -5.27 9.70
CA LEU A 12 -7.93 -5.13 8.68
C LEU A 12 -8.42 -3.68 8.62
N ALA A 13 -8.73 -3.10 9.79
CA ALA A 13 -9.17 -1.72 9.89
C ALA A 13 -8.12 -0.70 9.39
N GLN A 14 -6.84 -1.05 9.44
CA GLN A 14 -5.75 -0.22 8.90
C GLN A 14 -5.58 -0.36 7.39
N LEU A 15 -5.71 -1.58 6.86
CA LEU A 15 -5.47 -1.88 5.44
C LEU A 15 -6.69 -1.56 4.57
N ASP A 16 -7.90 -1.83 5.08
CA ASP A 16 -9.16 -1.61 4.37
C ASP A 16 -10.29 -1.24 5.37
N PRO A 17 -10.41 0.06 5.71
CA PRO A 17 -11.43 0.54 6.64
C PRO A 17 -12.87 0.30 6.15
N GLU A 18 -13.11 0.35 4.84
CA GLU A 18 -14.45 0.20 4.27
C GLU A 18 -14.94 -1.25 4.34
N LEU A 19 -14.07 -2.21 4.03
CA LEU A 19 -14.36 -3.63 4.22
C LEU A 19 -14.55 -3.97 5.69
N TYR A 20 -13.75 -3.39 6.58
CA TYR A 20 -13.93 -3.56 8.02
C TYR A 20 -15.33 -3.12 8.49
N ILE A 21 -15.78 -1.92 8.08
CA ILE A 21 -17.10 -1.40 8.44
C ILE A 21 -18.21 -2.30 7.89
N ARG A 22 -18.11 -2.69 6.62
CA ARG A 22 -19.11 -3.57 5.98
C ARG A 22 -19.23 -4.92 6.70
N LEU A 23 -18.11 -5.55 7.05
CA LEU A 23 -18.11 -6.85 7.73
C LEU A 23 -18.64 -6.76 9.18
N GLN A 24 -18.44 -5.63 9.85
CA GLN A 24 -19.05 -5.33 11.15
C GLN A 24 -20.56 -5.18 11.03
N ASP A 25 -21.03 -4.37 10.08
CA ASP A 25 -22.46 -4.14 9.84
C ASP A 25 -23.20 -5.43 9.43
N GLU A 26 -22.53 -6.29 8.65
CA GLU A 26 -23.07 -7.59 8.25
C GLU A 26 -22.94 -8.68 9.33
N GLY A 27 -22.21 -8.44 10.43
CA GLY A 27 -21.95 -9.44 11.47
C GLY A 27 -21.07 -10.60 11.03
N ARG A 28 -20.30 -10.43 9.95
CA ARG A 28 -19.49 -11.48 9.28
C ARG A 28 -17.99 -11.38 9.56
N LEU A 29 -17.57 -10.42 10.39
CA LEU A 29 -16.17 -10.18 10.69
C LEU A 29 -15.47 -11.42 11.27
N ALA A 30 -16.11 -12.12 12.21
CA ALA A 30 -15.53 -13.31 12.85
C ALA A 30 -15.27 -14.43 11.82
N ASP A 31 -16.28 -14.77 11.03
CA ASP A 31 -16.19 -15.79 9.98
C ASP A 31 -15.12 -15.44 8.93
N TYR A 32 -15.00 -14.17 8.59
CA TYR A 32 -13.99 -13.68 7.67
C TYR A 32 -12.56 -13.82 8.23
N LEU A 33 -12.34 -13.39 9.47
CA LEU A 33 -11.05 -13.49 10.15
C LEU A 33 -10.65 -14.96 10.40
N ASP A 34 -11.63 -15.84 10.62
CA ASP A 34 -11.37 -17.26 10.82
C ASP A 34 -10.71 -17.93 9.60
N SER A 35 -10.99 -17.42 8.39
CA SER A 35 -10.33 -17.89 7.16
C SER A 35 -8.81 -17.70 7.16
N PHE A 36 -8.28 -16.78 7.97
CA PHE A 36 -6.84 -16.52 8.09
C PHE A 36 -6.16 -17.37 9.17
N TYR A 37 -6.89 -18.08 10.03
CA TYR A 37 -6.25 -18.98 11.01
C TYR A 37 -5.74 -20.29 10.39
N ALA A 38 -6.18 -20.62 9.18
CA ALA A 38 -5.74 -21.81 8.46
C ALA A 38 -4.33 -21.70 7.88
N VAL A 39 -3.74 -20.50 7.87
CA VAL A 39 -2.41 -20.25 7.31
C VAL A 39 -1.33 -20.07 8.39
N PRO A 40 -0.05 -20.38 8.09
CA PRO A 40 1.04 -20.33 9.07
C PRO A 40 1.28 -18.94 9.67
N ASP A 41 1.11 -17.88 8.87
CA ASP A 41 1.21 -16.49 9.29
C ASP A 41 -0.03 -15.69 8.83
N PRO A 42 -1.07 -15.58 9.67
CA PRO A 42 -2.31 -14.88 9.35
C PRO A 42 -2.13 -13.38 9.10
N LEU A 43 -1.15 -12.74 9.73
CA LEU A 43 -0.91 -11.30 9.61
C LEU A 43 -0.16 -11.00 8.30
N ALA A 44 0.83 -11.82 7.95
CA ALA A 44 1.48 -11.73 6.65
C ALA A 44 0.52 -12.08 5.51
N GLU A 45 -0.34 -13.09 5.69
CA GLU A 45 -1.38 -13.42 4.73
C GLU A 45 -2.36 -12.27 4.54
N MET A 46 -2.85 -11.63 5.61
CA MET A 46 -3.67 -10.42 5.46
C MET A 46 -2.91 -9.30 4.75
N ALA A 47 -1.67 -9.01 5.14
CA ALA A 47 -0.87 -7.97 4.49
C ALA A 47 -0.60 -8.27 3.01
N SER A 48 -0.47 -9.55 2.64
CA SER A 48 -0.34 -10.00 1.26
C SER A 48 -1.67 -9.88 0.49
N ARG A 49 -2.77 -10.32 1.11
CA ARG A 49 -4.12 -10.39 0.52
C ARG A 49 -4.78 -9.02 0.37
N PHE A 50 -4.40 -8.06 1.21
CA PHE A 50 -4.81 -6.66 1.12
C PHE A 50 -3.72 -5.77 0.51
N GLY A 51 -2.54 -6.32 0.22
CA GLY A 51 -1.36 -5.58 -0.21
C GLY A 51 -0.82 -4.64 0.87
N ALA A 52 0.48 -4.36 0.85
CA ALA A 52 0.93 -3.04 1.27
C ALA A 52 0.06 -2.03 0.47
N SER A 53 -0.46 -0.98 1.10
CA SER A 53 -1.29 -0.02 0.34
C SER A 53 -0.48 0.50 -0.87
N ARG A 54 -1.13 0.96 -1.95
CA ARG A 54 -0.40 1.60 -3.08
C ARG A 54 0.58 2.67 -2.57
N TYR A 55 0.18 3.36 -1.50
CA TYR A 55 1.00 4.29 -0.74
C TYR A 55 2.26 3.63 -0.13
N ASP A 56 2.12 2.52 0.58
CA ASP A 56 3.27 1.80 1.19
C ASP A 56 4.21 1.23 0.11
N TYR A 57 3.67 0.77 -1.02
CA TYR A 57 4.47 0.31 -2.15
C TYR A 57 5.30 1.46 -2.74
N VAL A 58 4.65 2.59 -3.04
CA VAL A 58 5.33 3.79 -3.54
C VAL A 58 6.33 4.32 -2.53
N ALA A 59 6.01 4.29 -1.24
CA ALA A 59 6.94 4.67 -0.17
C ALA A 59 8.19 3.79 -0.14
N GLY A 60 8.02 2.47 -0.27
CA GLY A 60 9.14 1.52 -0.36
C GLY A 60 10.01 1.75 -1.59
N VAL A 61 9.41 1.96 -2.77
CA VAL A 61 10.17 2.27 -4.00
C VAL A 61 10.90 3.61 -3.86
N LEU A 62 10.26 4.63 -3.31
CA LEU A 62 10.89 5.93 -3.09
C LEU A 62 12.06 5.84 -2.10
N GLU A 63 11.93 5.06 -1.03
CA GLU A 63 12.99 4.84 -0.05
C GLU A 63 14.17 4.04 -0.63
N GLU A 64 13.90 2.98 -1.38
CA GLU A 64 14.91 2.04 -1.86
C GLU A 64 15.64 2.55 -3.13
N ASP A 65 14.91 3.12 -4.10
CA ASP A 65 15.46 3.51 -5.40
C ASP A 65 15.72 5.03 -5.50
N PHE A 66 15.09 5.85 -4.65
CA PHE A 66 15.18 7.32 -4.68
C PHE A 66 15.47 7.92 -3.30
N LEU A 67 16.32 7.24 -2.51
CA LEU A 67 16.62 7.58 -1.12
C LEU A 67 16.94 9.07 -0.89
N ALA A 68 17.64 9.73 -1.81
CA ALA A 68 17.95 11.16 -1.70
C ALA A 68 16.69 12.04 -1.66
N SER A 69 15.72 11.77 -2.54
CA SER A 69 14.43 12.48 -2.57
C SER A 69 13.58 12.12 -1.35
N TYR A 70 13.56 10.85 -0.95
CA TYR A 70 12.88 10.41 0.27
C TYR A 70 13.37 11.19 1.51
N LEU A 71 14.70 11.25 1.71
CA LEU A 71 15.31 11.97 2.82
C LEU A 71 15.09 13.49 2.72
N LEU A 72 15.13 14.06 1.52
CA LEU A 72 14.82 15.48 1.30
C LEU A 72 13.38 15.80 1.69
N PHE A 73 12.41 15.04 1.20
CA PHE A 73 11.00 15.25 1.51
C PHE A 73 10.71 15.04 3.00
N SER A 74 11.37 14.07 3.62
CA SER A 74 11.29 13.83 5.07
C SER A 74 11.86 15.01 5.86
N GLY A 75 13.06 15.48 5.50
CA GLY A 75 13.72 16.62 6.13
C GLY A 75 12.95 17.94 5.96
N CYS A 76 12.24 18.10 4.86
CA CYS A 76 11.36 19.23 4.59
C CYS A 76 9.95 19.09 5.22
N GLY A 77 9.61 17.93 5.80
CA GLY A 77 8.29 17.67 6.38
C GLY A 77 7.16 17.49 5.36
N ILE A 78 7.48 17.28 4.08
CA ILE A 78 6.51 17.14 2.97
C ILE A 78 6.34 15.70 2.48
N LEU A 79 7.09 14.74 3.03
CA LEU A 79 7.09 13.33 2.58
C LEU A 79 5.69 12.74 2.43
N ARG A 80 4.81 12.96 3.41
CA ARG A 80 3.44 12.43 3.35
C ARG A 80 2.63 13.02 2.20
N TYR A 81 2.82 14.31 1.92
CA TYR A 81 2.13 15.00 0.82
C TYR A 81 2.64 14.50 -0.53
N GLU A 82 3.96 14.43 -0.70
CA GLU A 82 4.58 13.94 -1.93
C GLU A 82 4.25 12.47 -2.19
N LEU A 83 4.18 11.62 -1.16
CA LEU A 83 3.74 10.24 -1.32
C LEU A 83 2.29 10.12 -1.76
N ILE A 84 1.40 11.02 -1.33
CA ILE A 84 0.02 11.06 -1.84
C ILE A 84 0.03 11.40 -3.34
N ASN A 85 0.80 12.42 -3.74
CA ASN A 85 0.91 12.84 -5.13
C ASN A 85 1.51 11.74 -6.02
N LEU A 86 2.60 11.12 -5.56
CA LEU A 86 3.25 10.02 -6.26
C LEU A 86 2.34 8.79 -6.37
N THR A 87 1.59 8.48 -5.31
CA THR A 87 0.60 7.40 -5.35
C THR A 87 -0.50 7.66 -6.38
N ALA A 88 -0.96 8.91 -6.49
CA ALA A 88 -1.90 9.31 -7.52
C ALA A 88 -1.30 9.24 -8.93
N ALA A 89 -0.04 9.67 -9.10
CA ALA A 89 0.66 9.60 -10.38
C ALA A 89 0.86 8.15 -10.87
N CYS A 90 1.05 7.19 -9.95
CA CYS A 90 1.23 5.78 -10.27
C CYS A 90 -0.11 5.02 -10.44
N ALA A 91 -1.27 5.69 -10.40
CA ALA A 91 -2.57 5.03 -10.44
C ALA A 91 -2.73 4.12 -11.67
N ASP A 92 -2.35 4.62 -12.85
CA ASP A 92 -2.42 3.87 -14.10
C ASP A 92 -1.50 2.64 -14.11
N ASP A 93 -0.30 2.74 -13.51
CA ASP A 93 0.64 1.62 -13.39
C ASP A 93 0.03 0.50 -12.54
N PHE A 94 -0.62 0.88 -11.43
CA PHE A 94 -1.28 -0.10 -10.56
C PHE A 94 -2.50 -0.77 -11.22
N GLU A 95 -3.24 -0.05 -12.06
CA GLU A 95 -4.38 -0.58 -12.81
C GLU A 95 -3.94 -1.53 -13.94
N GLN A 96 -2.87 -1.18 -14.65
CA GLN A 96 -2.33 -1.99 -15.75
C GLN A 96 -1.68 -3.30 -15.27
N HIS A 97 -1.14 -3.31 -14.05
CA HIS A 97 -0.39 -4.44 -13.51
C HIS A 97 -1.12 -5.25 -12.42
N TRP A 98 -2.44 -5.04 -12.27
CA TRP A 98 -3.33 -5.80 -11.37
C TRP A 98 -2.82 -5.89 -9.92
N PHE A 99 -2.53 -4.75 -9.30
CA PHE A 99 -2.05 -4.70 -7.91
C PHE A 99 -3.17 -4.94 -6.87
N PRO A 100 -2.95 -5.77 -5.83
CA PRO A 100 -1.73 -6.54 -5.52
C PRO A 100 -1.71 -7.89 -6.30
N GLY A 101 -0.81 -8.03 -7.27
CA GLY A 101 -0.71 -9.18 -8.17
C GLY A 101 0.59 -9.96 -7.97
N GLN A 102 0.51 -11.30 -8.05
CA GLN A 102 1.59 -12.27 -7.79
C GLN A 102 2.83 -12.13 -8.70
N GLU A 103 3.99 -12.54 -8.14
CA GLU A 103 5.34 -12.87 -8.65
C GLU A 103 6.03 -12.01 -9.74
N ASP A 104 5.32 -11.38 -10.68
CA ASP A 104 5.93 -10.55 -11.75
C ASP A 104 6.11 -9.08 -11.31
N SER A 105 6.40 -8.90 -10.02
CA SER A 105 6.57 -7.61 -9.31
C SER A 105 7.65 -6.70 -9.91
N ARG A 106 8.51 -7.23 -10.80
CA ARG A 106 9.57 -6.45 -11.45
C ARG A 106 9.02 -5.46 -12.47
N LEU A 107 8.00 -5.85 -13.25
CA LEU A 107 7.43 -4.95 -14.27
C LEU A 107 6.69 -3.79 -13.62
N LEU A 108 5.85 -4.07 -12.62
CA LEU A 108 5.20 -3.02 -11.82
C LEU A 108 6.25 -2.12 -11.16
N ARG A 109 7.30 -2.70 -10.58
CA ARG A 109 8.35 -1.90 -9.94
C ARG A 109 9.04 -0.97 -10.93
N TYR A 110 9.40 -1.46 -12.12
CA TYR A 110 10.02 -0.61 -13.15
C TYR A 110 9.07 0.47 -13.66
N ALA A 111 7.77 0.18 -13.82
CA ALA A 111 6.77 1.17 -14.21
C ALA A 111 6.67 2.28 -13.14
N VAL A 112 6.50 1.90 -11.87
CA VAL A 112 6.46 2.85 -10.74
C VAL A 112 7.76 3.65 -10.62
N ILE A 113 8.94 3.03 -10.81
CA ILE A 113 10.23 3.74 -10.85
C ILE A 113 10.25 4.79 -11.96
N ALA A 114 9.78 4.45 -13.17
CA ALA A 114 9.76 5.38 -14.31
C ALA A 114 8.81 6.56 -14.06
N THR A 115 7.65 6.31 -13.45
CA THR A 115 6.68 7.34 -13.07
C THR A 115 7.23 8.26 -11.99
N ILE A 116 7.86 7.71 -10.94
CA ILE A 116 8.52 8.50 -9.87
C ILE A 116 9.65 9.36 -10.46
N ASP A 117 10.50 8.80 -11.31
CA ASP A 117 11.60 9.53 -11.96
C ASP A 117 11.07 10.72 -12.80
N THR A 118 9.97 10.50 -13.52
CA THR A 118 9.30 11.55 -14.30
C THR A 118 8.72 12.65 -13.39
N PHE A 119 8.06 12.26 -12.31
CA PHE A 119 7.50 13.18 -11.32
C PHE A 119 8.60 14.06 -10.70
N LEU A 120 9.69 13.45 -10.22
CA LEU A 120 10.80 14.15 -9.56
C LEU A 120 11.54 15.12 -10.49
N LYS A 121 11.54 14.87 -11.80
CA LYS A 121 12.13 15.76 -12.82
C LYS A 121 11.25 16.98 -13.14
N GLY A 122 10.10 17.14 -12.49
CA GLY A 122 9.18 18.27 -12.67
C GLY A 122 7.96 17.95 -13.53
N GLY A 123 7.65 16.67 -13.75
CA GLY A 123 6.48 16.23 -14.49
C GLY A 123 5.17 16.23 -13.69
N SER A 124 4.82 17.31 -12.99
CA SER A 124 3.47 17.49 -12.42
C SER A 124 2.74 18.61 -13.18
N PRO A 125 1.48 18.41 -13.62
CA PRO A 125 0.68 19.44 -14.30
C PRO A 125 0.40 20.67 -13.44
N ASP A 126 0.49 20.51 -12.12
CA ASP A 126 0.21 21.54 -11.13
C ASP A 126 1.51 21.92 -10.39
N GLY A 127 2.51 22.35 -11.17
CA GLY A 127 3.68 23.03 -10.62
C GLY A 127 3.25 24.25 -9.80
N ILE A 128 3.84 24.40 -8.61
CA ILE A 128 3.77 25.64 -7.83
C ILE A 128 4.47 26.76 -8.60
#